data_AF-A0A4S0NQG4-F1
#
_entry.id   AF-A0A4S0NQG4-F1
#
_cell.length_a   1.000
_cell.length_b   1.000
_cell.length_c   1.000
_cell.angle_alpha   90.00
_cell.angle_beta   90.00
_cell.angle_gamma   90.00
#
_symmetry.space_group_name_H-M   'P 1'
#
loop_
_entity.id
_entity.type
_entity.pdbx_description
1 polymer ?
#
loop_
_entity_poly.entity_id
_entity_poly.type
_entity_poly.pdbx_seq_one_letter_code
_entity_poly.pdbx_strand_id
1 'polypeptide(L)'
;MFRLADAYIIGMLPHRLRISKADDRYQVADESGPMRSFDTIVEAVRFVRDRGARLWLDWGRTIIGGQIAPQDFVATFLGSDVGRIQGERHGPGAGSWRWSIATHDKRWRGHGRQRGQANTKDEAVAELEQAFTKYIAETPERPPYSRKSS
;
A
#
# COMPACT_ATOMS: atom_id res chain seq x y z
N MET A 1 -23.75 -15.82 -26.86
CA MET A 1 -22.75 -14.84 -27.37
C MET A 1 -23.26 -13.45 -27.01
N PHE A 2 -22.93 -12.96 -25.82
CA PHE A 2 -23.30 -11.62 -25.37
C PHE A 2 -22.01 -10.77 -25.24
N ARG A 3 -22.12 -9.55 -25.74
CA ARG A 3 -21.05 -8.62 -26.11
C ARG A 3 -20.45 -7.92 -24.89
N LEU A 4 -19.12 -7.77 -24.96
CA LEU A 4 -18.27 -6.68 -24.42
C LEU A 4 -19.04 -5.47 -23.84
N ALA A 5 -19.40 -5.53 -22.56
CA ALA A 5 -19.96 -4.39 -21.83
C ALA A 5 -19.30 -4.13 -20.46
N ASP A 6 -18.18 -4.79 -20.13
CA ASP A 6 -17.58 -4.68 -18.78
C ASP A 6 -16.27 -3.88 -18.72
N ALA A 7 -15.78 -3.31 -19.82
CA ALA A 7 -14.38 -2.85 -19.88
C ALA A 7 -14.17 -1.33 -19.88
N TYR A 8 -15.20 -0.49 -19.92
CA TYR A 8 -14.99 0.92 -20.29
C TYR A 8 -15.84 1.96 -19.54
N ILE A 9 -16.15 1.77 -18.26
CA ILE A 9 -16.54 2.91 -17.38
C ILE A 9 -15.98 2.70 -15.97
N ILE A 10 -14.65 2.63 -15.88
CA ILE A 10 -13.96 2.93 -14.63
C ILE A 10 -13.04 4.13 -14.90
N GLY A 11 -13.69 5.29 -15.03
CA GLY A 11 -12.99 6.55 -15.09
C GLY A 11 -12.31 6.84 -13.76
N MET A 12 -10.98 6.96 -13.81
CA MET A 12 -10.26 8.09 -13.21
C MET A 12 -10.15 8.17 -11.67
N LEU A 13 -10.47 7.10 -10.93
CA LEU A 13 -9.98 6.93 -9.56
C LEU A 13 -8.91 5.83 -9.53
N PRO A 14 -7.71 6.09 -8.97
CA PRO A 14 -6.66 5.07 -8.90
C PRO A 14 -7.21 3.86 -8.15
N HIS A 15 -7.32 2.74 -8.87
CA HIS A 15 -7.87 1.51 -8.34
C HIS A 15 -7.05 1.01 -7.16
N ARG A 16 -7.74 0.74 -6.04
CA ARG A 16 -7.13 0.20 -4.84
C ARG A 16 -7.56 -1.24 -4.65
N LEU A 17 -6.60 -2.13 -4.39
CA LEU A 17 -6.86 -3.53 -4.11
C LEU A 17 -6.34 -3.90 -2.73
N ARG A 18 -7.12 -4.66 -1.98
CA ARG A 18 -6.71 -5.21 -0.68
C ARG A 18 -5.99 -6.53 -0.89
N ILE A 19 -5.01 -6.79 -0.03
CA ILE A 19 -4.43 -8.11 0.13
C ILE A 19 -4.63 -8.55 1.56
N SER A 20 -5.23 -9.72 1.74
CA SER A 20 -5.35 -10.40 3.03
C SER A 20 -4.58 -11.72 2.99
N LYS A 21 -4.25 -12.24 4.17
CA LYS A 21 -3.75 -13.61 4.30
C LYS A 21 -4.94 -14.51 4.62
N ALA A 22 -5.19 -15.52 3.77
CA ALA A 22 -6.22 -16.53 3.96
C ALA A 22 -5.52 -17.90 3.90
N ASP A 23 -5.52 -18.60 5.03
CA ASP A 23 -4.73 -19.82 5.24
C ASP A 23 -3.24 -19.60 4.87
N ASP A 24 -2.73 -20.41 3.96
CA ASP A 24 -1.37 -20.37 3.43
C ASP A 24 -1.21 -19.51 2.17
N ARG A 25 -2.26 -18.75 1.80
CA ARG A 25 -2.26 -17.95 0.56
C ARG A 25 -2.53 -16.48 0.82
N TYR A 26 -2.16 -15.67 -0.16
CA TYR A 26 -2.43 -14.25 -0.20
C TYR A 26 -3.57 -13.97 -1.17
N GLN A 27 -4.70 -13.50 -0.66
CA GLN A 27 -5.90 -13.21 -1.44
C GLN A 27 -5.96 -11.74 -1.80
N VAL A 28 -6.05 -11.44 -3.10
CA VAL A 28 -6.31 -10.10 -3.63
C VAL A 28 -7.83 -9.93 -3.76
N ALA A 29 -8.35 -8.81 -3.27
CA ALA A 29 -9.77 -8.45 -3.32
C ALA A 29 -9.97 -6.99 -3.69
N ASP A 30 -11.07 -6.69 -4.37
CA ASP A 30 -11.62 -5.34 -4.50
C ASP A 30 -12.83 -5.18 -3.57
N GLU A 31 -13.62 -4.13 -3.77
CA GLU A 31 -14.85 -3.89 -2.99
C GLU A 31 -15.98 -4.89 -3.30
N SER A 32 -15.95 -5.55 -4.45
CA SER A 32 -16.93 -6.57 -4.86
C SER A 32 -16.60 -7.95 -4.32
N GLY A 33 -15.35 -8.19 -3.91
CA GLY A 33 -14.93 -9.38 -3.18
C GLY A 33 -13.60 -9.97 -3.66
N PRO A 34 -13.32 -11.24 -3.30
CA PRO A 34 -12.10 -11.93 -3.68
C PRO A 34 -11.94 -12.06 -5.20
N MET A 35 -10.76 -11.73 -5.70
CA MET A 35 -10.43 -11.82 -7.13
C MET A 35 -9.54 -13.02 -7.44
N ARG A 36 -8.47 -13.21 -6.68
CA ARG A 36 -7.45 -14.26 -6.92
C ARG A 36 -6.58 -14.49 -5.68
N SER A 37 -6.08 -15.71 -5.52
CA SER A 37 -5.14 -16.08 -4.45
C SER A 37 -3.78 -16.50 -4.99
N PHE A 38 -2.71 -16.13 -4.28
CA PHE A 38 -1.32 -16.37 -4.65
C PHE A 38 -0.56 -17.09 -3.54
N ASP A 39 0.49 -17.80 -3.91
CA ASP A 39 1.32 -18.54 -2.94
C ASP A 39 2.26 -17.58 -2.20
N THR A 40 2.63 -16.47 -2.83
CA THR A 40 3.52 -15.46 -2.25
C THR A 40 2.92 -14.05 -2.28
N ILE A 41 3.33 -13.23 -1.31
CA ILE A 41 2.92 -11.84 -1.23
C ILE A 41 3.43 -11.03 -2.43
N VAL A 42 4.63 -11.33 -2.93
CA VAL A 42 5.23 -10.61 -4.07
C VAL A 42 4.42 -10.84 -5.35
N GLU A 43 3.96 -12.06 -5.61
CA GLU A 43 3.07 -12.37 -6.74
C GLU A 43 1.73 -11.63 -6.63
N ALA A 44 1.14 -11.62 -5.44
CA ALA A 44 -0.10 -10.89 -5.19
C ALA A 44 0.05 -9.39 -5.45
N VAL A 45 1.15 -8.76 -4.99
CA VAL A 45 1.39 -7.33 -5.23
C VAL A 45 1.74 -7.04 -6.69
N ARG A 46 2.45 -7.93 -7.39
CA ARG A 46 2.67 -7.79 -8.84
C ARG A 46 1.35 -7.80 -9.60
N PHE A 47 0.43 -8.69 -9.25
CA PHE A 47 -0.90 -8.69 -9.84
C PHE A 47 -1.67 -7.38 -9.63
N VAL A 48 -1.53 -6.75 -8.45
CA VAL A 48 -2.07 -5.42 -8.17
C VAL A 48 -1.43 -4.37 -9.09
N ARG A 49 -0.10 -4.32 -9.14
CA ARG A 49 0.66 -3.39 -10.00
C ARG A 49 0.30 -3.54 -11.48
N ASP A 50 0.26 -4.77 -11.98
CA ASP A 50 0.04 -5.07 -13.40
C ASP A 50 -1.38 -4.70 -13.87
N ARG A 51 -2.31 -4.45 -12.94
CA ARG A 51 -3.63 -3.86 -13.20
C ARG A 51 -3.65 -2.33 -13.24
N GLY A 52 -2.50 -1.69 -13.02
CA GLY A 52 -2.46 -0.24 -12.78
C GLY A 52 -3.10 0.16 -11.45
N ALA A 53 -3.30 -0.78 -10.54
CA ALA A 53 -3.84 -0.54 -9.21
C ALA A 53 -2.72 -0.34 -8.18
N ARG A 54 -3.09 0.19 -7.02
CA ARG A 54 -2.23 0.32 -5.83
C ARG A 54 -2.82 -0.46 -4.66
N LEU A 55 -1.97 -0.80 -3.70
CA LEU A 55 -2.40 -1.44 -2.47
C LEU A 55 -3.29 -0.50 -1.67
N TRP A 56 -4.43 -1.02 -1.22
CA TRP A 56 -5.22 -0.37 -0.19
C TRP A 56 -4.58 -0.66 1.17
N LEU A 57 -3.90 0.34 1.72
CA LEU A 57 -3.28 0.21 3.03
C LEU A 57 -4.29 0.54 4.14
N ASP A 58 -4.08 -0.05 5.30
CA ASP A 58 -4.82 0.33 6.50
C ASP A 58 -4.16 1.57 7.11
N TRP A 59 -4.95 2.51 7.62
CA TRP A 59 -4.43 3.79 8.12
C TRP A 59 -4.92 4.05 9.54
N GLY A 60 -3.97 4.27 10.45
CA GLY A 60 -4.21 4.67 11.84
C GLY A 60 -3.65 6.05 12.12
N ARG A 61 -4.17 6.72 13.16
CA ARG A 61 -3.53 7.92 13.70
C ARG A 61 -2.34 7.53 14.57
N THR A 62 -1.26 8.28 14.50
CA THR A 62 -0.10 8.09 15.37
C THR A 62 -0.45 8.52 16.80
N ILE A 63 -0.16 7.66 17.78
CA ILE A 63 -0.31 7.94 19.21
C ILE A 63 1.09 8.10 19.81
N ILE A 64 1.38 9.27 20.38
CA ILE A 64 2.66 9.59 21.02
C ILE A 64 2.36 9.96 22.47
N GLY A 65 2.91 9.21 23.43
CA GLY A 65 2.69 9.45 24.86
C GLY A 65 1.21 9.43 25.28
N GLY A 66 0.38 8.62 24.61
CA GLY A 66 -1.07 8.55 24.84
C GLY A 66 -1.89 9.65 24.15
N GLN A 67 -1.24 10.57 23.43
CA GLN A 67 -1.92 11.64 22.69
C GLN A 67 -1.94 11.38 21.19
N ILE A 68 -3.08 11.66 20.57
CA ILE A 68 -3.26 11.58 19.12
C ILE A 68 -2.52 12.74 18.46
N ALA A 69 -1.53 12.44 17.63
CA ALA A 69 -0.83 13.44 16.83
C ALA A 69 -1.76 13.92 15.69
N PRO A 70 -2.14 15.22 15.60
CA PRO A 70 -3.33 15.60 14.82
C PRO A 70 -3.14 15.64 13.30
N GLN A 71 -1.92 15.38 12.78
CA GLN A 71 -1.61 15.36 11.35
C GLN A 71 -0.58 14.27 11.03
N ASP A 72 -0.60 13.16 11.77
CA ASP A 72 0.38 12.10 11.62
C ASP A 72 -0.37 10.76 11.58
N PHE A 73 -0.19 10.03 10.49
CA PHE A 73 -0.88 8.77 10.24
C PHE A 73 0.12 7.71 9.84
N VAL A 74 -0.02 6.53 10.42
CA VAL A 74 0.76 5.34 10.07
C VAL A 74 -0.04 4.48 9.11
N ALA A 75 0.62 4.04 8.06
CA ALA A 75 0.11 3.01 7.16
C ALA A 75 0.54 1.63 7.66
N THR A 76 -0.39 0.70 7.72
CA THR A 76 -0.14 -0.71 8.04
C THR A 76 -0.51 -1.61 6.87
N PHE A 77 0.23 -2.71 6.74
CA PHE A 77 0.01 -3.75 5.74
C PHE A 77 0.23 -5.13 6.38
N LEU A 78 -0.79 -5.98 6.31
CA LEU A 78 -0.75 -7.33 6.89
C LEU A 78 -0.23 -7.35 8.34
N GLY A 79 -0.69 -6.39 9.14
CA GLY A 79 -0.35 -6.25 10.57
C GLY A 79 1.01 -5.62 10.86
N SER A 80 1.70 -5.01 9.90
CA SER A 80 2.99 -4.37 10.11
C SER A 80 2.99 -2.93 9.59
N ASP A 81 3.66 -2.04 10.32
CA ASP A 81 3.88 -0.66 9.89
C ASP A 81 4.76 -0.63 8.62
N VAL A 82 4.29 0.11 7.62
CA VAL A 82 4.96 0.20 6.31
C VAL A 82 5.30 1.61 5.88
N GLY A 83 4.76 2.61 6.56
CA GLY A 83 5.08 4.00 6.28
C GLY A 83 4.20 4.94 7.07
N ARG A 84 4.36 6.21 6.78
CA ARG A 84 3.59 7.26 7.42
C ARG A 84 3.40 8.45 6.51
N ILE A 85 2.38 9.25 6.81
CA ILE A 85 2.21 10.59 6.28
C ILE A 85 2.15 11.60 7.43
N GLN A 86 2.73 12.76 7.22
CA GLN A 86 2.77 13.83 8.20
C GLN A 86 2.46 15.17 7.54
N GLY A 87 1.45 15.86 8.04
CA GLY A 87 1.14 17.23 7.65
C GLY A 87 2.10 18.22 8.32
N GLU A 88 2.59 19.18 7.53
CA GLU A 88 3.39 20.29 8.02
C GLU A 88 2.51 21.39 8.57
N ARG A 89 2.68 21.69 9.86
CA ARG A 89 1.91 22.70 10.59
C ARG A 89 2.49 24.09 10.53
N HIS A 90 3.81 24.19 10.40
CA HIS A 90 4.55 25.43 10.64
C HIS A 90 5.65 25.62 9.59
N GLY A 91 5.98 26.88 9.33
CA GLY A 91 7.02 27.26 8.37
C GLY A 91 6.52 27.34 6.92
N PRO A 92 7.44 27.54 5.96
CA PRO A 92 7.10 27.75 4.54
C PRO A 92 6.36 26.57 3.87
N GLY A 93 6.44 25.37 4.45
CA GLY A 93 5.75 24.17 3.98
C GLY A 93 4.38 23.92 4.61
N ALA A 94 3.85 24.87 5.40
CA ALA A 94 2.56 24.72 6.05
C ALA A 94 1.44 24.42 5.03
N GLY A 95 0.66 23.37 5.29
CA GLY A 95 -0.38 22.89 4.38
C GLY A 95 0.06 21.75 3.46
N SER A 96 1.37 21.47 3.34
CA SER A 96 1.87 20.30 2.62
C SER A 96 1.93 19.05 3.51
N TRP A 97 2.03 17.89 2.86
CA TRP A 97 2.11 16.58 3.48
C TRP A 97 3.35 15.85 3.03
N ARG A 98 4.16 15.36 3.97
CA ARG A 98 5.24 14.42 3.69
C ARG A 98 4.75 13.01 3.80
N TRP A 99 5.32 12.13 3.00
CA TRP A 99 5.14 10.69 3.14
C TRP A 99 6.49 9.99 3.09
N SER A 100 6.59 8.85 3.77
CA SER A 100 7.77 8.00 3.70
C SER A 100 7.38 6.53 3.89
N ILE A 101 7.98 5.65 3.08
CA ILE A 101 7.98 4.22 3.37
C ILE A 101 8.92 4.01 4.55
N ALA A 102 8.44 3.29 5.56
CA ALA A 102 9.20 2.91 6.74
C ALA A 102 8.71 1.54 7.20
N THR A 103 9.47 0.50 6.87
CA THR A 103 9.13 -0.88 7.23
C THR A 103 10.36 -1.60 7.77
N HIS A 104 10.16 -2.33 8.86
CA HIS A 104 11.14 -3.25 9.45
C HIS A 104 10.75 -4.72 9.22
N ASP A 105 9.69 -4.94 8.44
CA ASP A 105 9.19 -6.27 8.15
C ASP A 105 10.14 -7.01 7.20
N LYS A 106 10.63 -8.15 7.66
CA LYS A 106 11.58 -8.99 6.92
C LYS A 106 10.91 -9.86 5.85
N ARG A 107 9.58 -9.82 5.72
CA ARG A 107 8.82 -10.53 4.65
C ARG A 107 9.11 -9.98 3.26
N TRP A 108 9.60 -8.75 3.14
CA TRP A 108 10.01 -8.12 1.88
C TRP A 108 11.34 -7.39 2.05
N ARG A 109 11.91 -6.88 0.94
CA ARG A 109 13.25 -6.25 0.97
C ARG A 109 13.35 -5.17 2.05
N GLY A 110 14.56 -4.96 2.57
CA GLY A 110 14.84 -3.95 3.59
C GLY A 110 14.58 -2.52 3.10
N HIS A 111 14.16 -1.66 4.03
CA HIS A 111 13.73 -0.28 3.83
C HIS A 111 14.44 0.44 2.67
N GLY A 112 13.68 0.81 1.64
CA GLY A 112 14.15 1.77 0.66
C GLY A 112 13.90 3.19 1.17
N ARG A 113 14.82 4.13 0.95
CA ARG A 113 14.71 5.52 1.43
C ARG A 113 13.63 6.35 0.70
N GLN A 114 12.57 5.70 0.19
CA GLN A 114 11.50 6.35 -0.57
C GLN A 114 10.68 7.26 0.34
N ARG A 115 10.56 8.51 -0.10
CA ARG A 115 9.79 9.56 0.54
C ARG A 115 9.40 10.58 -0.51
N GLY A 116 8.41 11.39 -0.20
CA GLY A 116 7.96 12.48 -1.05
C GLY A 116 7.16 13.50 -0.26
N GLN A 117 6.64 14.48 -1.01
CA GLN A 117 5.83 15.57 -0.51
C GLN A 117 4.67 15.77 -1.47
N ALA A 118 3.49 16.02 -0.91
CA ALA A 118 2.24 16.22 -1.59
C ALA A 118 1.53 17.45 -1.05
N ASN A 119 0.60 18.02 -1.81
CA ASN A 119 -0.15 19.20 -1.42
C ASN A 119 -1.33 18.86 -0.51
N THR A 120 -1.80 17.61 -0.55
CA THR A 120 -2.94 17.17 0.26
C THR A 120 -2.67 15.83 0.94
N LYS A 121 -3.46 15.54 1.98
CA LYS A 121 -3.42 14.26 2.68
C LYS A 121 -3.69 13.09 1.72
N ASP A 122 -4.72 13.20 0.89
CA ASP A 122 -5.15 12.12 0.01
C ASP A 122 -4.14 11.85 -1.11
N GLU A 123 -3.46 12.88 -1.59
CA GLU A 123 -2.32 12.76 -2.50
C GLU A 123 -1.13 12.09 -1.81
N ALA A 124 -0.81 12.44 -0.56
CA ALA A 124 0.24 11.75 0.20
C ALA A 124 -0.08 10.26 0.44
N VAL A 125 -1.35 9.93 0.75
CA VAL A 125 -1.82 8.54 0.84
C VAL A 125 -1.63 7.84 -0.50
N ALA A 126 -2.10 8.47 -1.58
CA ALA A 126 -2.03 7.94 -2.93
C ALA A 126 -0.60 7.62 -3.39
N GLU A 127 0.32 8.56 -3.17
CA GLU A 127 1.72 8.41 -3.52
C GLU A 127 2.40 7.34 -2.68
N LEU A 128 2.13 7.28 -1.37
CA LEU A 128 2.68 6.25 -0.50
C LEU A 128 2.18 4.86 -0.90
N GLU A 129 0.87 4.68 -1.13
CA GLU A 129 0.28 3.42 -1.58
C GLU A 129 0.92 2.97 -2.91
N GLN A 130 1.08 3.88 -3.86
CA GLN A 130 1.70 3.59 -5.16
C GLN A 130 3.18 3.22 -5.01
N ALA A 131 3.94 4.01 -4.25
CA ALA A 131 5.36 3.78 -4.01
C ALA A 131 5.57 2.43 -3.29
N PHE A 132 4.74 2.12 -2.31
CA PHE A 132 4.80 0.87 -1.57
C PHE A 132 4.42 -0.34 -2.44
N THR A 133 3.41 -0.20 -3.29
CA THR A 133 3.04 -1.22 -4.29
C THR A 133 4.22 -1.55 -5.21
N LYS A 134 4.85 -0.52 -5.78
CA LYS A 134 6.03 -0.68 -6.63
C LYS A 134 7.18 -1.33 -5.85
N TYR A 135 7.39 -0.88 -4.62
CA TYR A 135 8.42 -1.39 -3.73
C TYR A 135 8.29 -2.90 -3.48
N ILE A 136 7.10 -3.40 -3.15
CA ILE A 136 6.92 -4.83 -2.93
C ILE A 136 6.99 -5.60 -4.25
N ALA A 137 6.36 -5.11 -5.33
CA ALA A 137 6.34 -5.78 -6.63
C ALA A 137 7.74 -6.00 -7.24
N GLU A 138 8.67 -5.07 -7.00
CA GLU A 138 10.07 -5.15 -7.43
C GLU A 138 10.94 -5.99 -6.48
N THR A 139 10.40 -6.52 -5.38
CA THR A 139 11.18 -7.36 -4.46
C THR A 139 11.64 -8.62 -5.20
N PRO A 140 12.94 -8.97 -5.14
CA PRO A 140 13.46 -10.15 -5.83
C PRO A 140 12.81 -11.44 -5.32
N GLU A 141 12.57 -12.40 -6.23
CA GLU A 141 12.15 -13.76 -5.91
C GLU A 141 13.35 -14.58 -5.39
N ARG A 142 13.94 -14.15 -4.28
CA ARG A 142 14.98 -14.91 -3.58
C ARG A 142 14.59 -15.04 -2.12
N PRO A 143 14.97 -16.14 -1.45
CA PRO A 143 14.78 -16.26 -0.01
C PRO A 143 15.38 -15.04 0.72
N PRO A 144 14.70 -14.50 1.73
CA PRO A 144 13.50 -15.03 2.40
C PRO A 144 12.15 -14.62 1.76
N TYR A 145 12.13 -13.85 0.67
CA TYR A 145 10.94 -13.16 0.16
C TYR A 145 10.02 -14.00 -0.73
N SER A 146 10.53 -15.11 -1.24
CA SER A 146 9.79 -16.08 -2.07
C SER A 146 9.29 -17.30 -1.30
N ARG A 147 9.34 -17.27 0.04
CA ARG A 147 8.94 -18.43 0.85
C ARG A 147 7.44 -18.64 0.70
N LYS A 148 7.06 -19.74 0.03
CA LYS A 148 5.70 -20.26 0.03
C LYS A 148 5.33 -20.58 1.46
N SER A 149 4.15 -20.16 1.90
CA SER A 149 3.59 -20.65 3.17
C SER A 149 3.57 -22.19 3.07
N SER A 150 4.17 -22.86 4.05
CA SER A 150 4.31 -24.32 4.09
C SER A 150 3.16 -24.95 4.84
#